data_AF-A0A7W9JHV7-F1
#
_entry.id   AF-A0A7W9JHV7-F1
#
_cell.length_a   1.000
_cell.length_b   1.000
_cell.length_c   1.000
_cell.angle_alpha   90.00
_cell.angle_beta   90.00
_cell.angle_gamma   90.00
#
_symmetry.space_group_name_H-M   'P 1'
#
loop_
_entity.id
_entity.type
_entity.pdbx_description
1 polymer ?
#
loop_
_entity_poly.entity_id
_entity_poly.type
_entity_poly.pdbx_seq_one_letter_code
_entity_poly.pdbx_strand_id
1 'polypeptide(L)'
;MSRDEKLHTAVLVAPASERRRLGKARKEAAARLVSEQRQAEKETARAKTEAERAERRATVYLPSAGEPGPATLRSPGRFRLPRHQDTSAVLAGQYPFLVAAGLGSAGMFIGQDLYSGSSFVYDPWVLYQRGIITAPNLILASIVDSG
;
A
#
# COMPACT_ATOMS: atom_id res chain seq x y z
N MET A 1 18.08 -10.47 -5.94
CA MET A 1 16.68 -10.95 -5.81
C MET A 1 16.73 -12.39 -5.35
N SER A 2 16.57 -12.65 -4.06
CA SER A 2 16.47 -14.02 -3.54
C SER A 2 15.10 -14.55 -3.91
N ARG A 3 15.02 -15.63 -4.69
CA ARG A 3 13.76 -16.37 -4.84
C ARG A 3 13.36 -16.86 -3.46
N ASP A 4 12.08 -16.74 -3.11
CA ASP A 4 11.50 -17.44 -1.96
C ASP A 4 11.75 -18.94 -2.14
N GLU A 5 12.79 -19.47 -1.51
CA GLU A 5 13.05 -20.91 -1.46
C GLU A 5 11.99 -21.55 -0.57
N LYS A 6 10.95 -22.13 -1.21
CA LYS A 6 9.95 -22.91 -0.51
C LYS A 6 10.48 -24.31 -0.26
N LEU A 7 10.49 -24.75 1.00
CA LEU A 7 10.76 -26.15 1.33
C LEU A 7 9.65 -27.04 0.76
N HIS A 8 10.03 -27.92 -0.17
CA HIS A 8 9.17 -28.95 -0.71
C HIS A 8 9.57 -30.32 -0.13
N THR A 9 8.78 -30.83 0.81
CA THR A 9 8.92 -32.19 1.38
C THR A 9 8.17 -33.23 0.56
N ALA A 10 8.42 -33.28 -0.75
CA ALA A 10 7.90 -34.34 -1.61
C ALA A 10 8.72 -35.64 -1.39
N VAL A 11 8.03 -36.77 -1.24
CA VAL A 11 8.70 -38.08 -1.11
C VAL A 11 9.16 -38.53 -2.50
N LEU A 12 10.48 -38.60 -2.70
CA LEU A 12 11.08 -38.96 -4.00
C LEU A 12 11.13 -40.47 -4.25
N VAL A 13 11.18 -41.28 -3.19
CA VAL A 13 11.22 -42.76 -3.28
C VAL A 13 10.24 -43.34 -2.29
N ALA A 14 9.20 -44.00 -2.79
CA ALA A 14 8.23 -44.75 -2.00
C ALA A 14 8.30 -46.24 -2.36
N PRO A 15 8.22 -47.16 -1.38
CA PRO A 15 8.18 -48.60 -1.65
C PRO A 15 6.90 -48.99 -2.40
N ALA A 16 7.02 -49.98 -3.30
CA ALA A 16 5.91 -50.46 -4.15
C ALA A 16 4.70 -51.00 -3.36
N SER A 17 4.91 -51.51 -2.14
CA SER A 17 3.84 -51.79 -1.19
C SER A 17 4.26 -51.39 0.22
N GLU A 18 3.38 -50.69 0.93
CA GLU A 18 3.65 -50.21 2.29
C GLU A 18 2.46 -50.47 3.19
N ARG A 19 2.72 -50.93 4.42
CA ARG A 19 1.68 -51.01 5.45
C ARG A 19 1.18 -49.61 5.76
N ARG A 20 -0.14 -49.41 5.80
CA ARG A 20 -0.80 -48.10 6.06
C ARG A 20 -0.23 -47.33 7.26
N ARG A 21 0.18 -48.03 8.33
CA ARG A 21 0.79 -47.43 9.53
C ARG A 21 2.12 -46.71 9.21
N LEU A 22 2.98 -47.31 8.40
CA LEU A 22 4.29 -46.73 8.01
C LEU A 22 4.10 -45.51 7.10
N GLY A 23 3.16 -45.60 6.15
CA GLY A 23 2.78 -44.45 5.32
C GLY A 23 2.23 -43.27 6.12
N LYS A 24 1.46 -43.54 7.20
CA LYS A 24 0.99 -42.49 8.12
C LYS A 24 2.14 -41.85 8.88
N ALA A 25 3.03 -42.66 9.46
CA ALA A 25 4.20 -42.16 10.20
C ALA A 25 5.11 -41.28 9.34
N ARG A 26 5.30 -41.62 8.05
CA ARG A 26 6.06 -40.79 7.11
C ARG A 26 5.39 -39.46 6.81
N LYS A 27 4.08 -39.44 6.58
CA LYS A 27 3.33 -38.19 6.37
C LYS A 27 3.40 -37.29 7.60
N GLU A 28 3.28 -37.86 8.79
CA GLU A 28 3.44 -37.14 10.05
C GLU A 28 4.86 -36.58 10.21
N ALA A 29 5.90 -37.35 9.88
CA ALA A 29 7.29 -36.88 9.90
C ALA A 29 7.53 -35.73 8.90
N ALA A 30 7.04 -35.84 7.67
CA ALA A 30 7.14 -34.77 6.67
C ALA A 30 6.40 -33.50 7.12
N ALA A 31 5.22 -33.63 7.72
CA ALA A 31 4.46 -32.51 8.25
C ALA A 31 5.19 -31.80 9.41
N ARG A 32 5.87 -32.56 10.29
CA ARG A 32 6.68 -32.00 11.38
C ARG A 32 7.82 -31.13 10.84
N LEU A 33 8.59 -31.63 9.88
CA LEU A 33 9.68 -30.88 9.25
C LEU A 33 9.21 -29.55 8.64
N VAL A 34 8.07 -29.56 7.94
CA VAL A 34 7.48 -28.33 7.37
C VAL A 34 7.04 -27.36 8.47
N SER A 35 6.45 -27.86 9.55
CA SER A 35 6.00 -27.02 10.66
C SER A 35 7.17 -26.38 11.42
N GLU A 36 8.25 -27.13 11.64
CA GLU A 36 9.47 -26.65 12.30
C GLU A 36 10.14 -25.55 11.48
N GLN A 37 10.29 -25.76 10.17
CA GLN A 37 10.86 -24.74 9.30
C GLN A 37 9.99 -23.46 9.24
N ARG A 38 8.66 -23.58 9.14
CA ARG A 38 7.76 -22.42 9.17
C ARG A 38 7.88 -21.63 10.47
N GLN A 39 8.08 -22.30 11.61
CA GLN A 39 8.30 -21.60 12.89
C GLN A 39 9.64 -20.87 12.87
N ALA A 40 10.72 -21.51 12.40
CA ALA A 40 12.03 -20.88 12.28
C ALA A 40 12.02 -19.66 11.33
N GLU A 41 11.35 -19.75 10.18
CA GLU A 41 11.15 -18.63 9.25
C GLU A 41 10.35 -17.50 9.89
N LYS A 42 9.32 -17.83 10.68
CA LYS A 42 8.52 -16.84 11.39
C LYS A 42 9.31 -16.15 12.49
N GLU A 43 10.13 -16.89 13.24
CA GLU A 43 10.99 -16.35 14.29
C GLU A 43 12.07 -15.44 13.71
N THR A 44 12.72 -15.85 12.61
CA THR A 44 13.71 -15.01 11.91
C THR A 44 13.07 -13.75 11.32
N ALA A 45 11.90 -13.85 10.72
CA ALA A 45 11.15 -12.69 10.21
C ALA A 45 10.73 -11.73 11.34
N ARG A 46 10.30 -12.27 12.50
CA ARG A 46 10.00 -11.48 13.70
C ARG A 46 11.25 -10.77 14.23
N ALA A 47 12.35 -11.49 14.40
CA ALA A 47 13.61 -10.93 14.86
C ALA A 47 14.12 -9.82 13.92
N LYS A 48 14.02 -10.02 12.60
CA LYS A 48 14.35 -8.98 11.61
C LYS A 48 13.45 -7.75 11.75
N THR A 49 12.15 -7.96 11.88
CA THR A 49 11.19 -6.85 12.06
C THR A 49 11.45 -6.09 13.36
N GLU A 50 11.81 -6.79 14.44
CA GLU A 50 12.17 -6.18 15.72
C GLU A 50 13.48 -5.40 15.63
N ALA A 51 14.49 -5.93 14.94
CA ALA A 51 15.74 -5.24 14.66
C ALA A 51 15.50 -3.96 13.83
N GLU A 52 14.73 -4.02 12.74
CA GLU A 52 14.36 -2.84 11.95
C GLU A 52 13.59 -1.80 12.78
N ARG A 53 12.70 -2.24 13.69
CA ARG A 53 11.99 -1.34 14.62
C ARG A 53 12.93 -0.71 15.64
N ALA A 54 13.91 -1.45 16.14
CA ALA A 54 14.92 -0.96 17.06
C ALA A 54 15.83 0.08 16.37
N GLU A 55 16.27 -0.20 15.15
CA GLU A 55 17.03 0.73 14.31
C GLU A 55 16.25 2.03 14.02
N ARG A 56 14.96 1.94 13.67
CA ARG A 56 14.10 3.12 13.48
C ARG A 56 13.92 3.94 14.76
N ARG A 57 13.89 3.30 15.93
CA ARG A 57 13.81 4.00 17.22
C ARG A 57 15.14 4.65 17.59
N ALA A 58 16.26 4.02 17.26
CA ALA A 58 17.59 4.57 17.49
C ALA A 58 17.91 5.72 16.52
N THR A 59 17.39 5.64 15.29
CA THR A 59 17.61 6.65 14.24
C THR A 59 16.59 7.78 14.37
N VAL A 60 16.88 8.75 15.23
CA VAL A 60 16.10 9.99 15.34
C VAL A 60 16.77 11.08 14.50
N TYR A 61 16.27 11.31 13.28
CA TYR A 61 16.78 12.35 12.37
C TYR A 61 16.24 13.75 12.71
N LEU A 62 15.03 13.86 13.27
CA LEU A 62 14.49 15.09 13.83
C LEU A 62 13.69 14.80 15.11
N PRO A 63 13.57 15.78 16.04
CA PRO A 63 12.67 15.68 17.17
C PRO A 63 11.21 15.52 16.71
N SER A 64 10.41 14.77 17.48
CA SER A 64 9.00 14.49 17.17
C SER A 64 8.12 15.73 17.00
N ALA A 65 8.50 16.85 17.62
CA ALA A 65 7.81 18.12 17.55
C ALA A 65 8.51 19.15 16.65
N GLY A 66 9.57 18.77 15.92
CA GLY A 66 10.44 19.68 15.16
C GLY A 66 11.59 20.30 15.96
N GLU A 67 12.51 21.01 15.28
CA GLU A 67 13.70 21.65 15.86
C GLU A 67 13.35 22.87 16.75
N PRO A 68 14.16 23.17 17.80
CA PRO A 68 13.89 24.28 18.70
C PRO A 68 14.23 25.59 18.02
N GLY A 69 13.30 26.54 18.04
CA GLY A 69 13.53 27.86 17.48
C GLY A 69 12.25 28.68 17.34
N PRO A 70 12.37 30.01 17.23
CA PRO A 70 11.24 30.85 16.88
C PRO A 70 10.71 30.50 15.47
N ALA A 71 9.39 30.51 15.30
CA ALA A 71 8.69 30.28 14.03
C ALA A 71 8.88 28.90 13.36
N THR A 72 9.31 27.85 14.08
CA THR A 72 9.49 26.50 13.50
C THR A 72 8.22 25.64 13.40
N LEU A 73 7.03 26.25 13.56
CA LEU A 73 5.70 25.61 13.47
C LEU A 73 5.58 24.30 14.28
N ARG A 74 6.20 24.27 15.48
CA ARG A 74 6.07 23.13 16.40
C ARG A 74 4.60 22.87 16.71
N SER A 75 4.13 21.67 16.38
CA SER A 75 2.84 21.17 16.86
C SER A 75 3.11 20.26 18.06
N PRO A 76 2.93 20.72 19.31
CA PRO A 76 3.21 19.91 20.50
C PRO A 76 2.22 18.74 20.69
N GLY A 77 1.25 18.59 19.78
CA GLY A 77 0.27 17.52 19.78
C GLY A 77 0.48 16.52 18.64
N ARG A 78 -0.05 15.31 18.82
CA ARG A 78 -0.21 14.38 17.71
C ARG A 78 -1.19 15.00 16.72
N PHE A 79 -0.76 15.24 15.49
CA PHE A 79 -1.66 15.62 14.39
C PHE A 79 -2.64 14.47 14.16
N ARG A 80 -3.84 14.59 14.74
CA ARG A 80 -4.94 13.64 14.56
C ARG A 80 -5.81 14.17 13.45
N LEU A 81 -5.46 13.82 12.22
CA LEU A 81 -6.38 14.01 11.11
C LEU A 81 -7.51 12.97 11.25
N PRO A 82 -8.79 13.38 11.33
CA PRO A 82 -9.89 12.44 11.18
C PRO A 82 -9.69 11.63 9.91
N ARG A 83 -9.96 10.32 9.97
CA ARG A 83 -10.05 9.54 8.75
C ARG A 83 -11.16 10.18 7.91
N HIS A 84 -10.83 10.57 6.69
CA HIS A 84 -11.83 11.04 5.75
C HIS A 84 -12.86 9.93 5.58
N GLN A 85 -14.07 10.21 6.06
CA GLN A 85 -15.21 9.34 5.99
C GLN A 85 -16.27 10.13 5.25
N ASP A 86 -16.52 9.73 4.01
CA ASP A 86 -17.56 10.30 3.19
C ASP A 86 -18.43 9.18 2.65
N THR A 87 -19.68 9.51 2.35
CA THR A 87 -20.60 8.55 1.75
C THR A 87 -20.26 8.42 0.26
N SER A 88 -20.49 7.24 -0.32
CA SER A 88 -20.31 7.02 -1.76
C SER A 88 -21.21 7.91 -2.64
N ALA A 89 -22.17 8.61 -2.05
CA ALA A 89 -23.00 9.62 -2.71
C ALA A 89 -22.27 10.95 -2.94
N VAL A 90 -21.22 11.26 -2.17
CA VAL A 90 -20.41 12.49 -2.32
C VAL A 90 -19.09 12.21 -3.03
N LEU A 91 -18.61 10.96 -2.99
CA LEU A 91 -17.41 10.53 -3.71
C LEU A 91 -17.72 10.28 -5.20
N ALA A 92 -17.95 11.35 -5.97
CA ALA A 92 -18.16 11.28 -7.43
C ALA A 92 -16.88 10.91 -8.22
N GLY A 93 -15.74 10.74 -7.54
CA GLY A 93 -14.49 10.29 -8.12
C GLY A 93 -13.31 10.54 -7.17
N GLN A 94 -12.33 9.64 -7.15
CA GLN A 94 -11.12 9.81 -6.37
C GLN A 94 -9.91 9.76 -7.31
N TYR A 95 -9.18 10.87 -7.42
CA TYR A 95 -7.89 10.93 -8.10
C TYR A 95 -6.80 10.76 -7.04
N PRO A 96 -6.23 9.57 -6.85
CA PRO A 96 -5.38 9.25 -5.70
C PRO A 96 -4.01 9.98 -5.65
N PHE A 97 -3.77 10.98 -6.50
CA PHE A 97 -2.55 11.81 -6.52
C PHE A 97 -2.78 13.28 -6.90
N LEU A 98 -3.95 13.85 -6.62
CA LEU A 98 -4.25 15.24 -6.99
C LEU A 98 -3.89 16.22 -5.85
N VAL A 99 -2.59 16.45 -5.66
CA VAL A 99 -2.12 17.81 -5.33
C VAL A 99 -1.54 18.35 -6.63
N ALA A 100 -2.38 18.49 -7.63
CA ALA A 100 -1.99 19.04 -8.92
C ALA A 100 -2.25 20.55 -8.88
N ALA A 101 -1.27 21.35 -9.28
CA ALA A 101 -1.56 22.70 -9.77
C ALA A 101 -2.64 22.55 -10.85
N GLY A 102 -3.77 23.27 -10.73
CA GLY A 102 -4.92 23.09 -11.60
C GLY A 102 -4.56 23.08 -13.08
N LEU A 103 -5.35 22.41 -13.91
CA LEU A 103 -5.11 22.21 -15.35
C LEU A 103 -5.21 23.50 -16.20
N GLY A 104 -5.20 24.67 -15.54
CA GLY A 104 -5.43 25.98 -16.12
C GLY A 104 -6.92 26.31 -16.25
N SER A 105 -7.19 27.38 -16.99
CA SER A 105 -8.55 27.89 -17.26
C SER A 105 -9.10 27.50 -18.64
N ALA A 106 -8.30 26.79 -19.45
CA ALA A 106 -8.67 26.46 -20.82
C ALA A 106 -9.34 25.08 -20.87
N GLY A 107 -10.61 25.06 -21.27
CA GLY A 107 -11.41 23.86 -21.44
C GLY A 107 -12.81 23.98 -20.84
N MET A 108 -13.48 22.85 -20.67
CA MET A 108 -14.82 22.81 -20.08
C MET A 108 -14.75 22.76 -18.55
N PHE A 109 -15.52 23.63 -17.89
CA PHE A 109 -15.67 23.62 -16.44
C PHE A 109 -16.44 22.37 -16.00
N ILE A 110 -15.86 21.61 -15.06
CA ILE A 110 -16.44 20.37 -14.54
C ILE A 110 -16.85 20.54 -13.07
N GLY A 111 -16.07 21.28 -12.27
CA GLY A 111 -16.36 21.46 -10.85
C GLY A 111 -15.30 22.29 -10.13
N GLN A 112 -15.26 22.25 -8.81
CA GLN A 112 -14.21 22.87 -8.00
C GLN A 112 -13.34 21.82 -7.31
N ASP A 113 -12.04 22.09 -7.25
CA ASP A 113 -11.12 21.32 -6.40
C ASP A 113 -11.44 21.56 -4.92
N LEU A 114 -11.58 20.46 -4.17
CA LEU A 114 -11.97 20.46 -2.77
C LEU A 114 -10.95 21.17 -1.86
N TYR A 115 -9.67 21.12 -2.20
CA TYR A 115 -8.61 21.66 -1.33
C TYR A 115 -8.27 23.11 -1.60
N SER A 116 -8.29 23.54 -2.87
CA SER A 116 -7.96 24.91 -3.26
C SER A 116 -9.18 25.80 -3.52
N GLY A 117 -10.37 25.23 -3.71
CA GLY A 117 -11.56 25.94 -4.19
C GLY A 117 -11.41 26.46 -5.63
N SER A 118 -10.33 26.12 -6.32
CA SER A 118 -10.10 26.54 -7.70
C SER A 118 -10.98 25.76 -8.67
N SER A 119 -11.25 26.34 -9.84
CA SER A 119 -12.05 25.66 -10.87
C SER A 119 -11.27 24.49 -11.46
N PHE A 120 -11.89 23.30 -11.47
CA PHE A 120 -11.46 22.16 -12.24
C PHE A 120 -12.02 22.25 -13.66
N VAL A 121 -11.12 22.42 -14.61
CA VAL A 121 -11.40 22.55 -16.04
C VAL A 121 -10.64 21.48 -16.79
N TYR A 122 -11.27 20.81 -17.75
CA TYR A 122 -10.63 19.76 -18.54
C TYR A 122 -10.99 19.90 -20.03
N ASP A 123 -9.96 19.90 -20.87
CA ASP A 123 -10.07 19.70 -22.32
C ASP A 123 -8.89 18.85 -22.78
N PRO A 124 -9.13 17.59 -23.21
CA PRO A 124 -8.06 16.68 -23.55
C PRO A 124 -7.21 17.17 -24.73
N TRP A 125 -7.80 17.92 -25.67
CA TRP A 125 -7.09 18.39 -26.86
C TRP A 125 -6.15 19.53 -26.53
N VAL A 126 -6.62 20.48 -25.74
CA VAL A 126 -5.80 21.60 -25.25
C VAL A 126 -4.66 21.08 -24.37
N LEU A 127 -4.95 20.12 -23.49
CA LEU A 127 -3.94 19.55 -22.59
C LEU A 127 -2.90 18.70 -23.34
N TYR A 128 -3.33 17.96 -24.37
CA TYR A 128 -2.42 17.23 -25.25
C TYR A 128 -1.53 18.17 -26.08
N GLN A 129 -2.11 19.22 -26.67
CA GLN A 129 -1.36 20.22 -27.44
C GLN A 129 -0.32 20.95 -26.58
N ARG A 130 -0.63 21.19 -25.30
CA ARG A 130 0.29 21.81 -24.34
C ARG A 130 1.32 20.84 -23.75
N GLY A 131 1.23 19.55 -24.07
CA GLY A 131 2.11 18.51 -23.53
C GLY A 131 1.90 18.23 -22.03
N ILE A 132 0.76 18.64 -21.46
CA ILE A 132 0.42 18.41 -20.04
C ILE A 132 -0.01 16.95 -19.83
N ILE A 133 -0.69 16.36 -20.82
CA ILE A 133 -1.04 14.94 -20.85
C ILE A 133 -0.54 14.30 -22.13
N THR A 134 -0.15 13.03 -22.07
CA THR A 134 0.32 12.26 -23.23
C THR A 134 -0.76 11.39 -23.86
N ALA A 135 -1.90 11.23 -23.18
CA ALA A 135 -3.06 10.51 -23.67
C ALA A 135 -4.34 11.06 -22.99
N PRO A 136 -5.48 11.11 -23.69
CA PRO A 136 -6.72 11.68 -23.17
C PRO A 136 -7.58 10.67 -22.39
N ASN A 137 -6.99 9.57 -21.91
CA ASN A 137 -7.73 8.48 -21.28
C ASN A 137 -8.24 8.89 -19.89
N LEU A 138 -9.54 8.66 -19.63
CA LEU A 138 -10.24 9.01 -18.40
C LEU A 138 -10.97 7.79 -17.83
N ILE A 139 -10.97 7.63 -16.50
CA ILE A 139 -11.80 6.66 -15.79
C ILE A 139 -12.75 7.45 -14.88
N LEU A 140 -14.05 7.18 -15.00
CA LEU A 140 -15.10 7.70 -14.12
C LEU A 140 -15.69 6.53 -13.33
N ALA A 141 -15.75 6.69 -12.01
CA ALA A 141 -16.31 5.69 -11.11
C ALA A 141 -17.36 6.37 -10.23
N SER A 142 -18.59 5.88 -10.28
CA SER A 142 -19.72 6.36 -9.50
C SER A 142 -20.51 5.18 -8.94
N ILE A 143 -21.46 5.45 -8.04
CA ILE A 143 -22.49 4.46 -7.66
C ILE A 143 -23.64 4.52 -8.67
N VAL A 144 -24.47 3.48 -8.69
CA VAL A 144 -25.71 3.48 -9.48
C VAL A 144 -26.65 4.57 -8.93
N ASP A 145 -27.30 5.30 -9.85
CA ASP A 145 -28.25 6.40 -9.58
C ASP A 145 -27.66 7.67 -8.92
N SER A 146 -26.36 7.94 -9.06
CA SER A 146 -25.73 9.20 -8.59
C SER A 146 -25.44 10.21 -9.71
N GLY A 147 -26.09 10.07 -10.87
CA GLY A 147 -25.90 10.90 -12.06
C GLY A 147 -27.11 11.78 -12.36
#